data_AF-A0A850QWE2-F1
#
_entry.id   AF-A0A850QWE2-F1
#
_cell.length_a   1.000
_cell.length_b   1.000
_cell.length_c   1.000
_cell.angle_alpha   90.00
_cell.angle_beta   90.00
_cell.angle_gamma   90.00
#
_symmetry.space_group_name_H-M   'P 1'
#
loop_
_entity.id
_entity.type
_entity.pdbx_description
1 polymer ?
#
loop_
_entity_poly.entity_id
_entity_poly.type
_entity_poly.pdbx_seq_one_letter_code
_entity_poly.pdbx_strand_id
1 'polypeptide(L)'
;MAHSNLPQPSITKSQQASSVSPLHQSGSTAMSVQDPVFPIDKALYKLYQNLRNCNLRVIEMVSALNFVLRQYEGASIICTCDDLECFITEIEMYETEENLK
;
A
#
# COMPACT_ATOMS: atom_id res chain seq x y z
N MET A 1 51.96 -41.02 -59.02
CA MET A 1 52.78 -39.88 -58.53
C MET A 1 51.88 -39.00 -57.68
N ALA A 2 52.44 -38.50 -56.57
CA ALA A 2 51.73 -37.89 -55.45
C ALA A 2 51.30 -36.42 -55.68
N HIS A 3 50.65 -35.89 -54.63
CA HIS A 3 50.40 -34.47 -54.27
C HIS A 3 49.09 -33.85 -54.78
N SER A 4 48.33 -33.03 -54.07
CA SER A 4 48.21 -32.65 -52.64
C SER A 4 47.05 -31.64 -52.55
N ASN A 5 46.37 -31.64 -51.40
CA ASN A 5 45.77 -30.51 -50.68
C ASN A 5 44.54 -29.73 -51.19
N LEU A 6 43.52 -29.74 -50.31
CA LEU A 6 42.40 -28.79 -50.18
C LEU A 6 42.86 -27.32 -50.13
N PRO A 7 41.94 -26.40 -50.47
CA PRO A 7 41.60 -25.32 -49.53
C PRO A 7 40.11 -25.27 -49.16
N GLN A 8 39.85 -24.97 -47.88
CA GLN A 8 38.57 -24.61 -47.27
C GLN A 8 37.80 -23.51 -48.03
N PRO A 9 36.46 -23.56 -48.05
CA PRO A 9 35.64 -22.36 -47.99
C PRO A 9 35.29 -22.03 -46.54
N SER A 10 35.50 -20.76 -46.22
CA SER A 10 35.31 -20.11 -44.92
C SER A 10 33.87 -20.21 -44.39
N ILE A 11 33.72 -20.59 -43.13
CA ILE A 11 32.47 -20.49 -42.36
C ILE A 11 32.35 -19.04 -41.87
N THR A 12 31.28 -18.33 -42.26
CA THR A 12 30.28 -17.72 -41.35
C THR A 12 29.37 -16.76 -42.13
N LYS A 13 28.09 -17.08 -42.19
CA LYS A 13 27.02 -16.07 -42.28
C LYS A 13 25.83 -16.61 -41.48
N SER A 14 25.87 -16.40 -40.17
CA SER A 14 24.69 -16.52 -39.32
C SER A 14 23.71 -15.42 -39.73
N GLN A 15 22.47 -15.85 -40.00
CA GLN A 15 21.36 -14.97 -40.34
C GLN A 15 21.12 -13.97 -39.20
N GLN A 16 20.80 -12.73 -39.58
CA GLN A 16 20.53 -11.60 -38.70
C GLN A 16 19.50 -11.97 -37.62
N ALA A 17 19.90 -11.86 -36.35
CA ALA A 17 18.99 -11.84 -35.24
C ALA A 17 18.20 -10.52 -35.29
N SER A 18 16.87 -10.62 -35.25
CA SER A 18 15.96 -9.47 -35.13
C SER A 18 16.33 -8.64 -33.90
N SER A 19 16.80 -7.41 -34.12
CA SER A 19 17.02 -6.45 -33.04
C SER A 19 15.68 -5.87 -32.61
N VAL A 20 14.92 -6.63 -31.81
CA VAL A 20 13.83 -6.07 -31.03
C VAL A 20 14.44 -5.64 -29.70
N SER A 21 14.59 -4.33 -29.50
CA SER A 21 14.92 -3.78 -28.19
C SER A 21 13.92 -4.33 -27.17
N PRO A 22 14.34 -4.82 -26.00
CA PRO A 22 13.40 -5.11 -24.92
C PRO A 22 12.68 -3.81 -24.60
N LEU A 23 11.35 -3.79 -24.73
CA LEU A 23 10.55 -2.72 -24.16
C LEU A 23 10.88 -2.73 -22.66
N HIS A 24 11.57 -1.70 -22.19
CA HIS A 24 11.79 -1.51 -20.77
C HIS A 24 10.42 -1.59 -20.10
N GLN A 25 10.22 -2.57 -19.20
CA GLN A 25 9.10 -2.55 -18.29
C GLN A 25 9.18 -1.21 -17.57
N SER A 26 8.31 -0.28 -17.96
CA SER A 26 8.09 0.94 -17.20
C SER A 26 7.71 0.47 -15.81
N GLY A 27 8.62 0.67 -14.85
CA GLY A 27 8.35 0.43 -13.45
C GLY A 27 7.13 1.25 -13.10
N SER A 28 6.00 0.59 -12.97
CA SER A 28 4.80 1.18 -12.42
C SER A 28 5.17 1.49 -10.98
N THR A 29 5.52 2.73 -10.70
CA THR A 29 5.53 3.23 -9.34
C THR A 29 4.07 3.25 -8.92
N ALA A 30 3.59 2.11 -8.40
CA ALA A 30 2.46 2.13 -7.50
C ALA A 30 2.83 3.18 -6.44
N MET A 31 2.19 4.36 -6.51
CA MET A 31 2.32 5.31 -5.43
C MET A 31 1.83 4.58 -4.21
N SER A 32 2.76 4.23 -3.31
CA SER A 32 2.42 3.81 -1.96
C SER A 32 1.77 5.03 -1.33
N VAL A 33 0.45 5.13 -1.49
CA VAL A 33 -0.37 5.93 -0.59
C VAL A 33 -0.11 5.27 0.75
N GLN A 34 0.63 5.94 1.62
CA GLN A 34 0.82 5.45 2.98
C GLN A 34 -0.57 5.34 3.59
N ASP A 35 -0.89 4.16 4.11
CA ASP A 35 -2.16 3.95 4.80
C ASP A 35 -2.26 4.94 5.98
N PRO A 36 -3.45 5.47 6.26
CA PRO A 36 -3.63 6.41 7.35
C PRO A 36 -3.29 5.74 8.69
N VAL A 37 -2.50 6.43 9.51
CA VAL A 37 -2.07 5.94 10.82
C VAL A 37 -2.96 6.52 11.91
N PHE A 38 -3.67 5.64 12.63
CA PHE A 38 -4.55 6.01 13.73
C PHE A 38 -4.06 5.42 15.05
N PRO A 39 -3.48 6.22 15.97
CA PRO A 39 -3.04 5.73 17.27
C PRO A 39 -4.25 5.50 18.17
N ILE A 40 -4.73 4.26 18.22
CA ILE A 40 -5.85 3.88 19.09
C ILE A 40 -5.33 3.63 20.50
N ASP A 41 -5.75 4.48 21.44
CA ASP A 41 -5.58 4.26 22.87
C ASP A 41 -6.93 4.05 23.57
N LYS A 42 -6.86 3.72 24.86
CA LYS A 42 -8.04 3.46 25.70
C LYS A 42 -9.02 4.63 25.75
N ALA A 43 -8.53 5.87 25.71
CA ALA A 43 -9.37 7.06 25.81
C ALA A 43 -10.13 7.29 24.50
N LEU A 44 -9.45 7.16 23.36
CA LEU A 44 -10.02 7.29 22.03
C LEU A 44 -11.02 6.15 21.73
N TYR A 45 -10.68 4.92 22.11
CA TYR A 45 -11.60 3.77 22.02
C TYR A 45 -12.89 4.01 22.83
N LYS A 46 -12.77 4.47 24.08
CA LYS A 46 -13.93 4.77 24.92
C LYS A 46 -14.78 5.92 24.34
N LEU A 47 -14.14 6.94 23.77
CA LEU A 47 -14.84 8.02 23.08
C LEU A 47 -15.66 7.46 21.91
N TYR A 48 -15.04 6.65 21.05
CA TYR A 48 -15.74 6.03 19.92
C TYR A 48 -16.95 5.22 20.37
N GLN A 49 -16.82 4.37 21.40
CA GLN A 49 -17.94 3.60 21.94
C GLN A 49 -19.08 4.50 22.44
N ASN A 50 -18.76 5.58 23.17
CA ASN A 50 -19.76 6.52 23.66
C ASN A 50 -20.50 7.21 22.50
N LEU A 51 -19.75 7.67 21.48
CA LEU A 51 -20.34 8.33 20.31
C LEU A 51 -21.27 7.40 19.53
N ARG A 52 -20.89 6.12 19.39
CA ARG A 52 -21.72 5.09 18.75
C ARG A 52 -23.07 4.90 19.47
N ASN A 53 -23.07 4.97 20.80
CA ASN A 53 -24.28 4.82 21.61
C ASN A 53 -25.21 6.04 21.55
N CYS A 54 -24.71 7.21 21.14
CA CYS A 54 -25.48 8.45 21.09
C CYS A 54 -26.33 8.64 19.82
N ASN A 55 -26.28 7.70 18.87
CA ASN A 55 -27.01 7.77 17.58
C ASN A 55 -26.80 9.11 16.83
N LEU A 56 -25.56 9.58 16.80
CA LEU A 56 -25.15 10.82 16.16
C LEU A 56 -25.10 10.67 14.64
N ARG A 57 -25.17 11.79 13.91
CA ARG A 57 -24.85 11.75 12.47
C ARG A 57 -23.36 11.44 12.31
N VAL A 58 -23.02 10.68 11.26
CA VAL A 58 -21.62 10.29 10.98
C VAL A 58 -20.67 11.49 10.97
N ILE A 59 -21.09 12.62 10.39
CA ILE A 59 -20.28 13.83 10.33
C ILE A 59 -19.96 14.43 11.71
N GLU A 60 -20.89 14.33 12.67
CA GLU A 60 -20.70 14.81 14.04
C GLU A 60 -19.75 13.88 14.80
N MET A 61 -19.90 12.57 14.61
CA MET A 61 -18.98 11.57 15.16
C MET A 61 -17.56 11.77 14.62
N VAL A 62 -17.39 11.89 13.30
CA VAL A 62 -16.09 12.13 12.66
C VAL A 62 -15.48 13.45 13.13
N SER A 63 -16.28 14.51 13.27
CA SER A 63 -15.79 15.79 13.80
C SER A 63 -15.27 15.66 15.24
N ALA A 64 -15.96 14.91 16.10
CA ALA A 64 -15.54 14.68 17.47
C ALA A 64 -14.27 13.82 17.55
N LEU A 65 -14.17 12.77 16.74
CA LEU A 65 -12.97 11.93 16.64
C LEU A 65 -11.78 12.75 16.15
N ASN A 66 -11.95 13.53 15.08
CA ASN A 66 -10.91 14.40 14.53
C ASN A 66 -10.42 15.46 15.51
N PHE A 67 -11.28 15.96 16.42
CA PHE A 67 -10.85 16.89 17.46
C PHE A 67 -9.80 16.26 18.39
N VAL A 68 -9.94 14.97 18.69
CA VAL A 68 -8.99 14.25 19.55
C VAL A 68 -7.78 13.76 18.74
N LEU A 69 -7.99 13.22 17.53
CA LEU A 69 -6.91 12.74 16.66
C LEU A 69 -5.86 13.83 16.37
N ARG A 70 -6.28 15.08 16.22
CA ARG A 70 -5.38 16.23 16.01
C ARG A 70 -4.41 16.50 17.16
N GLN A 71 -4.63 15.92 18.34
CA GLN A 71 -3.75 16.07 19.50
C GLN A 71 -2.61 15.03 19.52
N TYR A 72 -2.69 13.99 18.69
CA TYR A 72 -1.62 13.00 18.57
C TYR A 72 -0.63 13.43 17.49
N GLU A 73 0.65 13.49 17.84
CA GLU A 73 1.71 13.78 16.86
C GLU A 73 1.80 12.66 15.82
N GLY A 74 1.76 13.04 14.54
CA GLY A 74 1.88 12.09 13.42
C GLY A 74 0.61 11.29 13.10
N ALA A 75 -0.49 11.50 13.84
CA ALA A 75 -1.76 10.84 13.55
C ALA A 75 -2.43 11.41 12.29
N SER A 76 -3.10 10.53 11.56
CA SER A 76 -3.98 10.89 10.46
C SER A 76 -5.31 11.43 11.00
N ILE A 77 -5.95 12.30 10.22
CA ILE A 77 -7.33 12.75 10.45
C ILE A 77 -8.25 12.09 9.44
N ILE A 78 -9.48 11.81 9.84
CA ILE A 78 -10.50 11.17 8.99
C ILE A 78 -11.06 12.23 8.03
N CYS A 79 -10.71 12.13 6.75
CA CYS A 79 -11.15 13.05 5.70
C CYS A 79 -12.09 12.40 4.68
N THR A 80 -11.97 11.09 4.51
CA THR A 80 -12.72 10.29 3.54
C THR A 80 -13.50 9.16 4.23
N CYS A 81 -14.37 8.49 3.46
CA CYS A 81 -15.01 7.26 3.94
C CYS A 81 -13.98 6.14 4.15
N ASP A 82 -13.00 6.02 3.26
CA ASP A 82 -11.93 5.03 3.36
C ASP A 82 -11.12 5.23 4.65
N ASP A 83 -10.81 6.48 5.01
CA ASP A 83 -10.13 6.80 6.28
C ASP A 83 -10.96 6.36 7.49
N LEU A 84 -12.29 6.51 7.41
CA LEU A 84 -13.20 6.10 8.49
C LEU A 84 -13.25 4.57 8.61
N GLU A 85 -13.25 3.85 7.48
CA GLU A 85 -13.20 2.38 7.47
C GLU A 85 -11.87 1.86 8.03
N CYS A 86 -10.74 2.47 7.65
CA CYS A 86 -9.43 2.20 8.23
C CYS A 86 -9.42 2.45 9.75
N PHE A 87 -9.96 3.59 10.21
CA PHE A 87 -10.07 3.90 11.63
C PHE A 87 -10.90 2.85 12.40
N ILE A 88 -12.04 2.42 11.85
CA ILE A 88 -12.89 1.40 12.46
C ILE A 88 -12.14 0.07 12.56
N THR A 89 -11.40 -0.31 11.51
CA THR A 89 -10.59 -1.54 11.51
C THR A 89 -9.55 -1.53 12.63
N GLU A 90 -8.82 -0.42 12.80
CA GLU A 90 -7.84 -0.25 13.89
C GLU A 90 -8.49 -0.33 15.28
N ILE A 91 -9.69 0.24 15.45
CA ILE A 91 -10.47 0.14 16.69
C ILE A 91 -10.84 -1.32 17.01
N GLU A 92 -11.27 -2.10 16.02
CA GLU A 92 -11.65 -3.50 16.19
C GLU A 92 -10.42 -4.38 16.53
N MET A 93 -9.28 -4.08 15.92
CA MET A 93 -8.01 -4.72 16.28
C MET A 93 -7.63 -4.43 17.73
N TYR A 94 -7.69 -3.15 18.14
CA TYR A 94 -7.44 -2.76 19.53
C TYR A 94 -8.37 -3.47 20.53
N GLU A 95 -9.67 -3.57 20.22
CA GLU A 95 -10.65 -4.27 21.06
C GLU A 95 -10.30 -5.76 21.19
N THR A 96 -9.89 -6.40 20.10
CA THR A 96 -9.49 -7.81 20.11
C THR A 96 -8.25 -8.03 20.98
N GLU A 97 -7.25 -7.15 20.89
CA GLU A 97 -6.04 -7.21 21.70
C GLU A 97 -6.28 -6.98 23.19
N GLU A 98 -7.15 -6.04 23.57
CA GLU A 98 -7.49 -5.80 24.97
C GLU A 98 -8.30 -6.94 25.58
N ASN A 99 -9.17 -7.61 24.82
CA ASN A 99 -9.93 -8.77 25.30
C ASN A 99 -9.07 -10.05 25.44
N LEU A 100 -7.87 -10.06 24.88
CA LEU A 100 -6.91 -11.17 25.00
C LEU A 100 -5.95 -11.01 26.21
N LYS A 101 -6.01 -9.89 26.93
CA LYS A 101 -5.19 -9.60 28.13
C LYS A 101 -5.95 -9.87 29.42
#